data_AF-A0A433UHK7-F1
#
_entry.id   AF-A0A433UHK7-F1
#
_cell.length_a   1.000
_cell.length_b   1.000
_cell.length_c   1.000
_cell.angle_alpha   90.00
_cell.angle_beta   90.00
_cell.angle_gamma   90.00
#
_symmetry.space_group_name_H-M   'P 1'
#
loop_
_entity.id
_entity.type
_entity.pdbx_description
1 polymer ?
#
loop_
_entity_poly.entity_id
_entity_poly.type
_entity_poly.pdbx_seq_one_letter_code
_entity_poly.pdbx_strand_id
1 'polypeptide(L)'
;MRKALAVTMFVVNISCLVLTYSRGGWIGLLVALLTVMALLVYWWSLEMPTFWRTWSLPIIIGGLVGVLVLAVIFVEPVQQRVLSIFADRQDSSNNFRRNVWDAVFKMIRDRPIIGIGPGHHSFNQVYPLYQQPRFTALSAYSIFLEIAVETGFMGLACFLWLIIVTINAAFMQMQRLRQSRSVEGFWIIGAIATIFGMLAHGTVDTVWYRPAVNTLWWFIVALIASYWTPLAPETAQPNPETATN
;
A
#
# COMPACT_ATOMS: atom_id res chain seq x y z
N MET A 1 -21.50 -20.39 -8.93
CA MET A 1 -20.21 -20.18 -9.64
C MET A 1 -19.39 -19.01 -9.08
N ARG A 2 -19.86 -17.75 -9.11
CA ARG A 2 -19.08 -16.56 -8.64
C ARG A 2 -18.58 -16.66 -7.20
N LYS A 3 -19.44 -17.05 -6.24
CA LYS A 3 -19.05 -17.22 -4.83
C LYS A 3 -18.00 -18.32 -4.65
N ALA A 4 -18.12 -19.43 -5.36
CA ALA A 4 -17.15 -20.52 -5.32
C ALA A 4 -15.79 -20.05 -5.85
N LEU A 5 -15.76 -19.33 -6.98
CA LEU A 5 -14.52 -18.75 -7.51
C LEU A 5 -13.86 -17.79 -6.50
N ALA A 6 -14.63 -16.92 -5.85
CA ALA A 6 -14.11 -16.00 -4.84
C ALA A 6 -13.50 -16.75 -3.64
N VAL A 7 -14.18 -17.79 -3.15
CA VAL A 7 -13.66 -18.65 -2.07
C VAL A 7 -12.38 -19.35 -2.51
N THR A 8 -12.34 -19.92 -3.71
CA THR A 8 -11.14 -20.56 -4.26
C THR A 8 -9.98 -19.56 -4.35
N MET A 9 -10.21 -18.37 -4.90
CA MET A 9 -9.17 -17.33 -4.97
C MET A 9 -8.67 -16.94 -3.58
N PHE A 10 -9.57 -16.76 -2.61
CA PHE A 10 -9.20 -16.43 -1.24
C PHE A 10 -8.34 -17.53 -0.61
N VAL A 11 -8.80 -18.79 -0.65
CA VAL A 11 -8.08 -19.93 -0.06
C VAL A 11 -6.71 -20.11 -0.70
N VAL A 12 -6.63 -20.04 -2.04
CA VAL A 12 -5.37 -20.21 -2.77
C VAL A 12 -4.40 -19.08 -2.44
N ASN A 13 -4.83 -17.82 -2.46
CA ASN A 13 -3.94 -16.69 -2.16
C ASN A 13 -3.46 -16.68 -0.70
N ILE A 14 -4.34 -17.00 0.25
CA ILE A 14 -3.94 -17.11 1.67
C ILE A 14 -2.97 -18.28 1.86
N SER A 15 -3.20 -19.42 1.22
CA SER A 15 -2.28 -20.55 1.26
C SER A 15 -0.91 -20.19 0.69
N CYS A 16 -0.88 -19.51 -0.46
CA CYS A 16 0.37 -18.99 -1.04
C CYS A 16 1.08 -18.05 -0.07
N LEU A 17 0.37 -17.10 0.54
CA LEU A 17 0.96 -16.19 1.51
C LEU A 17 1.60 -16.93 2.69
N VAL A 18 0.88 -17.90 3.27
CA VAL A 18 1.39 -18.74 4.36
C VAL A 18 2.66 -19.50 3.93
N LEU A 19 2.63 -20.13 2.75
CA LEU A 19 3.73 -20.93 2.22
C LEU A 19 4.94 -20.09 1.79
N THR A 20 4.77 -18.79 1.52
CA THR A 20 5.90 -17.90 1.20
C THR A 20 6.74 -17.52 2.41
N TYR A 21 6.21 -17.68 3.63
CA TYR A 21 6.82 -17.21 4.87
C TYR A 21 7.26 -15.72 4.86
N SER A 22 6.69 -14.91 3.96
CA SER A 22 7.06 -13.50 3.79
C SER A 22 6.44 -12.61 4.85
N ARG A 23 7.28 -12.10 5.77
CA ARG A 23 6.87 -11.10 6.78
C ARG A 23 6.34 -9.82 6.13
N GLY A 24 6.93 -9.39 5.02
CA GLY A 24 6.45 -8.23 4.25
C GLY A 24 5.05 -8.45 3.67
N GLY A 25 4.77 -9.67 3.18
CA GLY A 25 3.44 -10.05 2.71
C GLY A 25 2.38 -9.97 3.80
N TRP A 26 2.70 -10.42 5.02
CA TRP A 26 1.81 -10.29 6.18
C TRP A 26 1.54 -8.84 6.59
N ILE A 27 2.56 -7.97 6.54
CA ILE A 27 2.40 -6.52 6.77
C ILE A 27 1.44 -5.93 5.72
N GLY A 28 1.65 -6.25 4.45
CA GLY A 28 0.77 -5.80 3.37
C GLY A 28 -0.68 -6.27 3.54
N LEU A 29 -0.89 -7.54 3.90
CA LEU A 29 -2.22 -8.08 4.17
C LEU A 29 -2.89 -7.37 5.36
N LEU A 30 -2.16 -7.18 6.47
CA LEU A 30 -2.69 -6.52 7.66
C LEU A 30 -3.16 -5.11 7.33
N VAL A 31 -2.33 -4.32 6.64
CA VAL A 31 -2.69 -2.96 6.22
C VAL A 31 -3.90 -2.99 5.28
N ALA A 32 -3.92 -3.86 4.28
CA ALA A 32 -5.07 -3.99 3.38
C ALA A 32 -6.37 -4.33 4.13
N LEU A 33 -6.34 -5.27 5.07
CA LEU A 33 -7.51 -5.64 5.88
C LEU A 33 -8.00 -4.49 6.76
N LEU A 34 -7.08 -3.79 7.43
CA LEU A 34 -7.42 -2.62 8.23
C LEU A 34 -8.03 -1.51 7.37
N THR A 35 -7.48 -1.28 6.16
CA THR A 35 -8.03 -0.33 5.21
C THR A 35 -9.43 -0.73 4.73
N VAL A 36 -9.64 -1.97 4.28
CA VAL A 36 -10.97 -2.45 3.85
C VAL A 36 -11.97 -2.28 4.98
N MET A 37 -11.61 -2.70 6.19
CA MET A 37 -12.47 -2.61 7.36
C MET A 37 -12.84 -1.17 7.70
N ALA A 38 -11.87 -0.25 7.71
CA ALA A 38 -12.10 1.16 7.94
C ALA A 38 -13.02 1.78 6.88
N LEU A 39 -12.80 1.44 5.60
CA LEU A 39 -13.59 1.95 4.49
C LEU A 39 -15.00 1.35 4.45
N LEU A 40 -15.18 0.10 4.88
CA LEU A 40 -16.50 -0.52 5.00
C LEU A 40 -17.30 0.07 6.17
N VAL A 41 -16.65 0.33 7.31
CA VAL A 41 -17.25 1.09 8.42
C VAL A 41 -17.67 2.47 7.93
N TYR A 42 -16.77 3.17 7.22
CA TYR A 42 -17.08 4.46 6.60
C TYR A 42 -18.27 4.33 5.64
N TRP A 43 -18.27 3.34 4.74
CA TRP A 43 -19.34 3.10 3.76
C TRP A 43 -20.71 2.98 4.44
N TRP A 44 -20.83 2.06 5.39
CA TRP A 44 -22.08 1.77 6.10
C TRP A 44 -22.46 2.79 7.17
N SER A 45 -21.56 3.70 7.56
CA SER A 45 -21.86 4.72 8.58
C SER A 45 -23.00 5.68 8.23
N LEU A 46 -23.52 5.67 6.99
CA LEU A 46 -24.75 6.40 6.63
C LEU A 46 -26.00 5.83 7.30
N GLU A 47 -26.01 4.52 7.56
CA GLU A 47 -27.17 3.80 8.09
C GLU A 47 -27.00 3.46 9.57
N MET A 48 -25.82 3.73 10.13
CA MET A 48 -25.50 3.42 11.52
C MET A 48 -26.04 4.48 12.49
N PRO A 49 -26.52 4.08 13.68
CA PRO A 49 -26.75 4.99 14.79
C PRO A 49 -25.46 5.76 15.16
N THR A 50 -25.61 6.97 15.71
CA THR A 50 -24.48 7.87 16.06
C THR A 50 -23.41 7.18 16.91
N PHE A 51 -23.81 6.29 17.82
CA PHE A 51 -22.88 5.50 18.63
C PHE A 51 -21.95 4.63 17.76
N TRP A 52 -22.52 3.80 16.88
CA TRP A 52 -21.75 2.88 16.04
C TRP A 52 -20.93 3.60 14.98
N ARG A 53 -21.38 4.76 14.50
CA ARG A 53 -20.62 5.61 13.59
C ARG A 53 -19.30 6.10 14.18
N THR A 54 -19.27 6.42 15.47
CA THR A 54 -18.06 6.92 16.15
C THR A 54 -17.22 5.79 16.76
N TRP A 55 -17.86 4.76 17.32
CA TRP A 55 -17.17 3.75 18.13
C TRP A 55 -16.80 2.46 17.40
N SER A 56 -17.38 2.15 16.24
CA SER A 56 -17.06 0.91 15.51
C SER A 56 -15.56 0.76 15.22
N LEU A 57 -14.92 1.79 14.67
CA LEU A 57 -13.50 1.73 14.31
C LEU A 57 -12.59 1.61 15.55
N PRO A 58 -12.72 2.44 16.61
CA PRO A 58 -11.98 2.25 17.85
C PRO A 58 -12.22 0.89 18.51
N ILE A 59 -13.46 0.38 18.53
CA ILE A 59 -13.79 -0.93 19.12
C ILE A 59 -13.10 -2.05 18.35
N ILE A 60 -13.13 -2.02 17.02
CA ILE A 60 -12.51 -3.09 16.23
C ILE A 60 -10.99 -3.04 16.35
N ILE A 61 -10.38 -1.85 16.26
CA ILE A 61 -8.92 -1.69 16.44
C ILE A 61 -8.51 -2.10 17.86
N GLY A 62 -9.22 -1.60 18.87
CA GLY A 62 -8.98 -1.93 20.27
C GLY A 62 -9.17 -3.43 20.55
N GLY A 63 -10.17 -4.06 19.93
CA GLY A 63 -10.38 -5.51 19.99
C GLY A 63 -9.25 -6.29 19.35
N LEU A 64 -8.79 -5.90 18.15
CA LEU A 64 -7.66 -6.54 17.48
C LEU A 64 -6.37 -6.42 18.31
N VAL A 65 -6.08 -5.23 18.81
CA VAL A 65 -4.93 -4.99 19.71
C VAL A 65 -5.07 -5.80 20.99
N GLY A 66 -6.25 -5.84 21.59
CA GLY A 66 -6.54 -6.64 22.78
C GLY A 66 -6.29 -8.13 22.56
N VAL A 67 -6.79 -8.69 21.45
CA VAL A 67 -6.54 -10.09 21.06
C VAL A 67 -5.05 -10.35 20.85
N LEU A 68 -4.33 -9.44 20.19
CA LEU A 68 -2.88 -9.57 19.99
C LEU A 68 -2.12 -9.55 21.32
N VAL A 69 -2.45 -8.62 22.22
CA VAL A 69 -1.83 -8.53 23.55
C VAL A 69 -2.10 -9.80 24.36
N LEU A 70 -3.35 -10.29 24.37
CA LEU A 70 -3.71 -11.55 25.02
C LEU A 70 -2.94 -12.73 24.40
N ALA A 71 -2.81 -12.79 23.07
CA ALA A 71 -2.03 -13.82 22.41
C ALA A 71 -0.54 -13.75 22.80
N VAL A 72 0.06 -12.57 22.90
CA VAL A 72 1.45 -12.41 23.35
C VAL A 72 1.64 -12.89 24.79
N ILE A 73 0.67 -12.64 25.67
CA ILE A 73 0.75 -13.00 27.09
C ILE A 73 0.52 -14.49 27.31
N PHE A 74 -0.46 -15.08 26.62
CA PHE A 74 -0.95 -16.43 26.91
C PHE A 74 -0.50 -17.51 25.92
N VAL A 75 0.10 -17.14 24.77
CA VAL A 75 0.51 -18.09 23.72
C VAL A 75 2.03 -18.05 23.55
N GLU A 76 2.73 -19.02 24.16
CA GLU A 76 4.19 -19.08 24.19
C GLU A 76 4.86 -19.03 22.79
N PRO A 77 4.36 -19.72 21.73
CA PRO A 77 4.90 -19.55 20.39
C PRO A 77 4.82 -18.12 19.84
N VAL A 78 3.76 -17.38 20.16
CA VAL A 78 3.58 -15.98 19.73
C VAL A 78 4.54 -15.09 20.50
N GLN A 79 4.67 -15.30 21.81
CA GLN A 79 5.63 -14.60 22.66
C GLN A 79 7.06 -14.73 22.13
N GLN A 80 7.51 -15.96 21.82
CA GLN A 80 8.85 -16.22 21.27
C GLN A 80 9.05 -15.53 19.92
N ARG A 81 8.02 -15.52 19.05
CA ARG A 81 8.07 -14.82 17.75
C ARG A 81 8.20 -13.31 17.93
N VAL A 82 7.41 -12.69 18.81
CA VAL A 82 7.48 -11.25 19.07
C VAL A 82 8.84 -10.87 19.65
N LEU A 83 9.32 -11.62 20.65
CA LEU A 83 10.66 -11.40 21.21
C LEU A 83 11.75 -11.56 20.15
N SER A 84 11.61 -12.50 19.21
CA SER A 84 12.58 -12.69 18.11
C SER A 84 12.60 -11.56 17.08
N ILE A 85 11.53 -10.76 16.97
CA ILE A 85 11.50 -9.57 16.10
C ILE A 85 12.38 -8.47 16.68
N PHE A 86 12.39 -8.33 18.00
CA PHE A 86 13.18 -7.32 18.72
C PHE A 86 14.57 -7.82 19.13
N ALA A 87 14.77 -9.13 19.23
CA ALA A 87 16.08 -9.71 19.48
C ALA A 87 16.96 -9.52 18.23
N ASP A 88 17.92 -8.61 18.33
CA ASP A 88 18.85 -8.26 17.26
C ASP A 88 19.82 -9.43 16.98
N ARG A 89 19.35 -10.46 16.28
CA ARG A 89 20.20 -11.57 15.85
C ARG A 89 21.05 -11.09 14.68
N GLN A 90 22.37 -11.20 14.84
CA GLN A 90 23.36 -10.79 13.84
C GLN A 90 23.18 -11.50 12.48
N ASP A 91 22.58 -12.68 12.45
CA ASP A 91 22.31 -13.45 11.21
C ASP A 91 20.87 -13.33 10.67
N SER A 92 20.09 -12.34 11.14
CA SER A 92 18.71 -12.16 10.66
C SER A 92 18.62 -11.39 9.33
N SER A 93 17.61 -11.69 8.51
CA SER A 93 17.33 -10.91 7.28
C SER A 93 16.97 -9.44 7.54
N ASN A 94 16.59 -9.09 8.77
CA ASN A 94 16.42 -7.69 9.19
C ASN A 94 17.77 -6.99 9.37
N ASN A 95 18.76 -7.68 9.95
CA ASN A 95 20.10 -7.14 10.08
C ASN A 95 20.75 -6.95 8.71
N PHE A 96 20.54 -7.90 7.78
CA PHE A 96 20.98 -7.75 6.40
C PHE A 96 20.45 -6.47 5.76
N ARG A 97 19.12 -6.23 5.80
CA ARG A 97 18.50 -5.03 5.23
C ARG A 97 18.99 -3.73 5.88
N ARG A 98 19.19 -3.71 7.19
CA ARG A 98 19.76 -2.54 7.89
C ARG A 98 21.13 -2.15 7.35
N ASN A 99 22.03 -3.12 7.18
CA ASN A 99 23.36 -2.87 6.63
C ASN A 99 23.30 -2.39 5.16
N VAL A 100 22.38 -2.94 4.37
CA VAL A 100 22.12 -2.47 2.99
C VAL A 100 21.61 -1.03 3.01
N TRP A 101 20.68 -0.69 3.91
CA TRP A 101 20.11 0.66 4.01
C TRP A 101 21.16 1.69 4.42
N ASP A 102 22.10 1.35 5.29
CA ASP A 102 23.21 2.25 5.63
C ASP A 102 24.06 2.64 4.41
N ALA A 103 24.30 1.69 3.49
CA ALA A 103 24.97 1.96 2.23
C ALA A 103 24.09 2.79 1.28
N VAL A 104 22.80 2.45 1.17
CA VAL A 104 21.83 3.19 0.34
C VAL A 104 21.67 4.64 0.80
N PHE A 105 21.64 4.90 2.12
CA PHE A 105 21.56 6.27 2.63
C PHE A 105 22.80 7.10 2.30
N LYS A 106 23.99 6.48 2.25
CA LYS A 106 25.21 7.17 1.77
C LYS A 106 25.12 7.47 0.28
N MET A 107 24.62 6.53 -0.53
CA MET A 107 24.39 6.75 -1.98
C MET A 107 23.41 7.91 -2.22
N ILE A 108 22.29 7.95 -1.49
CA ILE A 108 21.31 9.04 -1.57
C ILE A 108 21.95 10.37 -1.17
N ARG A 109 22.78 10.40 -0.12
CA ARG A 109 23.47 11.61 0.33
C ARG A 109 24.42 12.15 -0.75
N ASP A 110 25.09 11.28 -1.49
CA ASP A 110 26.05 11.68 -2.52
C ASP A 110 25.39 12.11 -3.84
N ARG A 111 24.18 11.61 -4.14
CA ARG A 111 23.39 11.93 -5.34
C ARG A 111 21.91 12.28 -5.02
N PRO A 112 21.64 13.32 -4.23
CA PRO A 112 20.31 13.51 -3.63
C PRO A 112 19.24 14.01 -4.60
N ILE A 113 19.60 14.70 -5.68
CA ILE A 113 18.61 15.36 -6.55
C ILE A 113 18.07 14.41 -7.62
N ILE A 114 18.98 13.80 -8.39
CA ILE A 114 18.65 12.97 -9.57
C ILE A 114 18.97 11.48 -9.38
N GLY A 115 19.60 11.09 -8.26
CA GLY A 115 19.97 9.71 -8.00
C GLY A 115 21.14 9.21 -8.86
N ILE A 116 21.29 7.88 -8.88
CA ILE A 116 22.36 7.17 -9.61
C ILE A 116 21.94 6.77 -11.04
N GLY A 117 20.69 7.03 -11.42
CA GLY A 117 20.07 6.53 -12.64
C GLY A 117 19.22 5.27 -12.38
N PRO A 118 18.14 5.06 -13.14
CA PRO A 118 17.23 3.95 -12.93
C PRO A 118 17.84 2.60 -13.31
N GLY A 119 17.33 1.54 -12.68
CA GLY A 119 17.55 0.16 -13.04
C GLY A 119 18.65 -0.54 -12.25
N HIS A 120 18.49 -1.86 -12.17
CA HIS A 120 19.40 -2.79 -11.49
C HIS A 120 20.87 -2.70 -11.96
N HIS A 121 21.11 -2.30 -13.22
CA HIS A 121 22.48 -2.12 -13.71
C HIS A 121 23.19 -0.96 -13.00
N SER A 122 22.51 0.18 -12.86
CA SER A 122 23.01 1.37 -12.15
C SER A 122 23.27 1.05 -10.68
N PHE A 123 22.32 0.37 -10.02
CA PHE A 123 22.47 -0.08 -8.63
C PHE A 123 23.71 -0.97 -8.45
N ASN A 124 23.89 -1.99 -9.30
CA ASN A 124 25.00 -2.94 -9.17
C ASN A 124 26.38 -2.35 -9.50
N GLN A 125 26.44 -1.26 -10.26
CA GLN A 125 27.69 -0.53 -10.48
C GLN A 125 28.07 0.33 -9.28
N VAL A 126 27.10 0.97 -8.63
CA VAL A 126 27.36 1.97 -7.60
C VAL A 126 27.37 1.37 -6.19
N TYR A 127 26.43 0.47 -5.86
CA TYR A 127 26.31 -0.14 -4.53
C TYR A 127 27.62 -0.77 -4.01
N PRO A 128 28.45 -1.46 -4.82
CA PRO A 128 29.71 -2.02 -4.34
C PRO A 128 30.72 -1.01 -3.76
N LEU A 129 30.59 0.28 -4.11
CA LEU A 129 31.43 1.35 -3.57
C LEU A 129 31.06 1.73 -2.12
N TYR A 130 29.84 1.37 -1.68
CA TYR A 130 29.28 1.74 -0.38
C TYR A 130 29.02 0.54 0.54
N GLN A 131 29.01 -0.67 -0.02
CA GLN A 131 28.63 -1.89 0.71
C GLN A 131 29.62 -2.25 1.83
N GLN A 132 29.09 -2.84 2.89
CA GLN A 132 29.91 -3.49 3.91
C GLN A 132 30.27 -4.93 3.49
N PRO A 133 31.42 -5.47 3.92
CA PRO A 133 31.77 -6.86 3.65
C PRO A 133 30.65 -7.82 4.08
N ARG A 134 30.34 -8.82 3.24
CA ARG A 134 29.27 -9.82 3.43
C ARG A 134 27.83 -9.31 3.23
N PHE A 135 27.63 -8.05 2.84
CA PHE A 135 26.30 -7.47 2.58
C PHE A 135 26.12 -7.08 1.10
N THR A 136 26.31 -8.05 0.20
CA THR A 136 26.08 -7.86 -1.25
C THR A 136 24.59 -7.82 -1.55
N ALA A 137 24.09 -6.71 -2.09
CA ALA A 137 22.67 -6.52 -2.40
C ALA A 137 22.45 -6.23 -3.89
N LEU A 138 21.26 -6.59 -4.36
CA LEU A 138 20.79 -6.33 -5.73
C LEU A 138 19.70 -5.25 -5.76
N SER A 139 19.26 -4.78 -4.59
CA SER A 139 18.30 -3.69 -4.43
C SER A 139 18.37 -3.15 -3.00
N ALA A 140 17.74 -2.01 -2.76
CA ALA A 140 17.56 -1.38 -1.47
C ALA A 140 16.53 -2.10 -0.58
N TYR A 141 15.81 -3.12 -1.07
CA TYR A 141 14.77 -3.83 -0.31
C TYR A 141 13.69 -2.92 0.31
N SER A 142 13.43 -1.77 -0.31
CA SER A 142 12.30 -0.88 -0.04
C SER A 142 12.04 -0.07 -1.30
N ILE A 143 10.81 -0.06 -1.80
CA ILE A 143 10.43 0.68 -3.02
C ILE A 143 10.76 2.17 -2.88
N PHE A 144 10.53 2.75 -1.70
CA PHE A 144 10.80 4.16 -1.47
C PHE A 144 12.30 4.48 -1.51
N LEU A 145 13.13 3.62 -0.91
CA LEU A 145 14.57 3.79 -0.94
C LEU A 145 15.14 3.49 -2.32
N GLU A 146 14.58 2.53 -3.05
CA GLU A 146 14.96 2.22 -4.42
C GLU A 146 14.69 3.42 -5.33
N ILE A 147 13.48 3.96 -5.30
CA ILE A 147 13.14 5.16 -6.08
C ILE A 147 14.02 6.34 -5.67
N ALA A 148 14.25 6.56 -4.38
CA ALA A 148 15.10 7.64 -3.89
C ALA A 148 16.57 7.49 -4.34
N VAL A 149 17.13 6.28 -4.36
CA VAL A 149 18.52 6.07 -4.79
C VAL A 149 18.65 6.16 -6.31
N GLU A 150 17.69 5.63 -7.06
CA GLU A 150 17.69 5.61 -8.53
C GLU A 150 17.43 6.99 -9.12
N THR A 151 16.50 7.75 -8.54
CA THR A 151 15.96 9.00 -9.14
C THR A 151 16.08 10.24 -8.26
N GLY A 152 16.66 10.09 -7.07
CA GLY A 152 16.79 11.17 -6.10
C GLY A 152 15.45 11.62 -5.51
N PHE A 153 15.49 12.70 -4.73
CA PHE A 153 14.29 13.29 -4.14
C PHE A 153 13.33 13.87 -5.18
N MET A 154 13.82 14.21 -6.38
CA MET A 154 12.94 14.67 -7.47
C MET A 154 12.01 13.55 -7.92
N GLY A 155 12.54 12.37 -8.24
CA GLY A 155 11.70 11.24 -8.65
C GLY A 155 10.86 10.68 -7.50
N LEU A 156 11.39 10.68 -6.26
CA LEU A 156 10.59 10.33 -5.08
C LEU A 156 9.39 11.29 -4.90
N ALA A 157 9.58 12.60 -5.08
CA ALA A 157 8.50 13.58 -4.99
C ALA A 157 7.43 13.35 -6.07
N CYS A 158 7.84 13.09 -7.32
CA CYS A 158 6.91 12.73 -8.40
C CYS A 158 6.14 11.44 -8.08
N PHE A 159 6.80 10.44 -7.50
CA PHE A 159 6.17 9.20 -7.10
C PHE A 159 5.14 9.40 -5.99
N LEU A 160 5.49 10.14 -4.94
CA LEU A 160 4.57 10.48 -3.85
C LEU A 160 3.40 11.31 -4.35
N TRP A 161 3.64 12.24 -5.27
CA TRP A 161 2.58 13.02 -5.93
C TRP A 161 1.60 12.12 -6.69
N LEU A 162 2.09 11.15 -7.47
CA LEU A 162 1.26 10.16 -8.16
C LEU A 162 0.37 9.40 -7.16
N ILE A 163 0.93 8.96 -6.02
CA ILE A 163 0.17 8.28 -4.96
C ILE A 163 -0.93 9.18 -4.42
N ILE A 164 -0.60 10.43 -4.08
CA ILE A 164 -1.55 11.41 -3.53
C ILE A 164 -2.70 11.66 -4.50
N VAL A 165 -2.40 11.93 -5.78
CA VAL A 165 -3.41 12.17 -6.81
C VAL A 165 -4.31 10.94 -6.99
N THR A 166 -3.73 9.74 -7.07
CA THR A 166 -4.49 8.48 -7.24
C THR A 166 -5.43 8.23 -6.05
N ILE A 167 -4.93 8.41 -4.83
CA ILE A 167 -5.71 8.21 -3.61
C ILE A 167 -6.82 9.26 -3.49
N ASN A 168 -6.52 10.54 -3.77
CA ASN A 168 -7.52 11.60 -3.77
C ASN A 168 -8.64 11.32 -4.77
N ALA A 169 -8.29 10.92 -6.00
CA ALA A 169 -9.28 10.52 -7.00
C ALA A 169 -10.13 9.35 -6.52
N ALA A 170 -9.52 8.33 -5.90
CA ALA A 170 -10.24 7.19 -5.35
C ALA A 170 -11.23 7.60 -4.25
N PHE A 171 -10.82 8.45 -3.30
CA PHE A 171 -11.71 8.93 -2.23
C PHE A 171 -12.87 9.77 -2.77
N MET A 172 -12.61 10.66 -3.74
CA MET A 172 -13.66 11.44 -4.39
C MET A 172 -14.69 10.54 -5.08
N GLN A 173 -14.25 9.54 -5.85
CA GLN A 173 -15.15 8.61 -6.51
C GLN A 173 -15.89 7.71 -5.53
N MET A 174 -15.22 7.24 -4.49
CA MET A 174 -15.87 6.45 -3.43
C MET A 174 -16.96 7.25 -2.73
N GLN A 175 -16.73 8.52 -2.40
CA GLN A 175 -17.74 9.37 -1.76
C GLN A 175 -18.96 9.55 -2.66
N ARG A 176 -18.76 9.77 -3.96
CA ARG A 176 -19.85 9.87 -4.95
C ARG A 176 -20.66 8.57 -5.03
N LEU A 177 -19.98 7.43 -5.18
CA LEU A 177 -20.62 6.11 -5.27
C LEU A 177 -21.35 5.74 -3.97
N ARG A 178 -20.82 6.18 -2.82
CA ARG A 178 -21.45 6.00 -1.51
C ARG A 178 -22.76 6.76 -1.41
N GLN A 179 -22.82 8.02 -1.90
CA GLN A 179 -24.03 8.82 -1.89
C GLN A 179 -25.14 8.23 -2.77
N SER A 180 -24.77 7.68 -3.94
CA SER A 180 -25.72 6.99 -4.82
C SER A 180 -26.01 5.53 -4.41
N ARG A 181 -25.40 5.04 -3.33
CA ARG A 181 -25.46 3.64 -2.87
C ARG A 181 -25.11 2.63 -3.98
N SER A 182 -24.23 3.02 -4.91
CA SER A 182 -23.81 2.13 -5.99
C SER A 182 -22.89 1.03 -5.45
N VAL A 183 -23.18 -0.21 -5.83
CA VAL A 183 -22.35 -1.38 -5.51
C VAL A 183 -20.93 -1.26 -6.08
N GLU A 184 -20.71 -0.39 -7.07
CA GLU A 184 -19.39 -0.14 -7.64
C GLU A 184 -18.39 0.46 -6.64
N GLY A 185 -18.88 1.09 -5.57
CA GLY A 185 -18.02 1.62 -4.51
C GLY A 185 -17.14 0.55 -3.87
N PHE A 186 -17.58 -0.71 -3.85
CA PHE A 186 -16.76 -1.82 -3.32
C PHE A 186 -15.50 -2.09 -4.16
N TRP A 187 -15.53 -1.81 -5.48
CA TRP A 187 -14.32 -1.89 -6.32
C TRP A 187 -13.29 -0.84 -5.93
N ILE A 188 -13.74 0.39 -5.65
CA ILE A 188 -12.86 1.46 -5.19
C ILE A 188 -12.29 1.15 -3.80
N ILE A 189 -13.10 0.62 -2.88
CA ILE A 189 -12.63 0.18 -1.56
C ILE A 189 -11.53 -0.88 -1.70
N GLY A 190 -11.75 -1.89 -2.55
CA GLY A 190 -10.76 -2.92 -2.85
C GLY A 190 -9.47 -2.36 -3.48
N ALA A 191 -9.61 -1.39 -4.38
CA ALA A 191 -8.49 -0.71 -5.03
C ALA A 191 -7.64 0.07 -4.02
N ILE A 192 -8.27 0.89 -3.16
CA ILE A 192 -7.57 1.66 -2.11
C ILE A 192 -6.85 0.71 -1.15
N ALA A 193 -7.51 -0.35 -0.70
CA ALA A 193 -6.89 -1.35 0.17
C ALA A 193 -5.70 -2.07 -0.48
N THR A 194 -5.80 -2.38 -1.78
CA THR A 194 -4.69 -2.98 -2.52
C THR A 194 -3.50 -2.01 -2.62
N ILE A 195 -3.75 -0.73 -2.90
CA ILE A 195 -2.70 0.30 -2.91
C ILE A 195 -1.99 0.37 -1.56
N PHE A 196 -2.74 0.53 -0.46
CA PHE A 196 -2.13 0.63 0.88
C PHE A 196 -1.40 -0.66 1.28
N GLY A 197 -1.95 -1.84 0.98
CA GLY A 197 -1.28 -3.11 1.23
C GLY A 197 0.02 -3.28 0.44
N MET A 198 0.01 -2.90 -0.85
CA MET A 198 1.20 -2.93 -1.70
C MET A 198 2.26 -1.93 -1.25
N LEU A 199 1.88 -0.71 -0.86
CA LEU A 199 2.80 0.30 -0.32
C LEU A 199 3.40 -0.16 1.01
N ALA A 200 2.59 -0.75 1.91
CA ALA A 200 3.05 -1.26 3.19
C ALA A 200 4.06 -2.41 3.02
N HIS A 201 3.78 -3.38 2.13
CA HIS A 201 4.78 -4.41 1.78
C HIS A 201 6.03 -3.77 1.15
N GLY A 202 5.84 -2.77 0.29
CA GLY A 202 6.89 -2.00 -0.37
C GLY A 202 7.84 -1.26 0.55
N THR A 203 7.49 -1.04 1.82
CA THR A 203 8.42 -0.44 2.80
C THR A 203 9.58 -1.36 3.17
N VAL A 204 9.40 -2.68 2.99
CA VAL A 204 10.34 -3.72 3.41
C VAL A 204 10.67 -4.70 2.28
N ASP A 205 10.27 -4.40 1.05
CA ASP A 205 10.60 -5.22 -0.12
C ASP A 205 10.58 -4.36 -1.39
N THR A 206 11.27 -4.80 -2.45
CA THR A 206 11.25 -4.19 -3.79
C THR A 206 10.39 -5.01 -4.77
N VAL A 207 9.30 -5.58 -4.26
CA VAL A 207 8.46 -6.52 -5.00
C VAL A 207 7.87 -5.94 -6.31
N TRP A 208 7.69 -4.62 -6.40
CA TRP A 208 7.22 -3.95 -7.63
C TRP A 208 8.20 -3.98 -8.79
N TYR A 209 9.49 -4.25 -8.55
CA TYR A 209 10.46 -4.41 -9.63
C TYR A 209 10.28 -5.76 -10.36
N ARG A 210 9.36 -6.62 -9.90
CA ARG A 210 8.87 -7.78 -10.65
C ARG A 210 7.75 -7.32 -11.60
N PRO A 211 7.89 -7.52 -12.92
CA PRO A 211 6.90 -7.05 -13.90
C PRO A 211 5.47 -7.49 -13.60
N ALA A 212 5.27 -8.74 -13.17
CA ALA A 212 3.94 -9.25 -12.82
C ALA A 212 3.24 -8.45 -11.72
N VAL A 213 3.98 -8.01 -10.70
CA VAL A 213 3.43 -7.24 -9.57
C VAL A 213 3.24 -5.77 -9.98
N ASN A 214 4.15 -5.24 -10.78
CA ASN A 214 4.01 -3.91 -11.36
C ASN A 214 2.76 -3.79 -12.23
N THR A 215 2.44 -4.81 -13.03
CA THR A 215 1.22 -4.84 -13.84
C THR A 215 -0.03 -4.76 -12.97
N LEU A 216 -0.05 -5.45 -11.83
CA LEU A 216 -1.17 -5.36 -10.89
C LEU A 216 -1.29 -3.95 -10.30
N TRP A 217 -0.17 -3.30 -9.95
CA TRP A 217 -0.17 -1.90 -9.49
C TRP A 217 -0.85 -0.98 -10.52
N TRP A 218 -0.38 -0.99 -11.77
CA TRP A 218 -0.94 -0.15 -12.83
C TRP A 218 -2.39 -0.50 -13.16
N PHE A 219 -2.78 -1.77 -13.06
CA PHE A 219 -4.17 -2.19 -13.21
C PHE A 219 -5.06 -1.56 -12.14
N ILE A 220 -4.62 -1.49 -10.88
CA ILE A 220 -5.38 -0.87 -9.79
C ILE A 220 -5.48 0.66 -9.97
N VAL A 221 -4.39 1.31 -10.41
CA VAL A 221 -4.42 2.74 -10.78
C VAL A 221 -5.42 2.98 -11.91
N ALA A 222 -5.39 2.15 -12.96
CA ALA A 222 -6.32 2.22 -14.09
C ALA A 222 -7.78 1.97 -13.67
N LEU A 223 -8.02 1.03 -12.75
CA LEU A 223 -9.34 0.77 -12.20
C LEU A 223 -9.90 2.03 -11.53
N ILE A 224 -9.13 2.72 -10.68
CA ILE A 224 -9.55 3.98 -10.05
C ILE A 224 -9.82 5.05 -11.11
N ALA A 225 -8.90 5.20 -12.07
CA ALA A 225 -9.03 6.19 -13.15
C ALA A 225 -10.26 5.94 -14.04
N SER A 226 -10.69 4.68 -14.21
CA SER A 226 -11.87 4.34 -15.02
C SER A 226 -13.19 4.88 -14.46
N TYR A 227 -13.24 5.20 -13.16
CA TYR A 227 -14.39 5.84 -12.51
C TYR A 227 -14.36 7.37 -12.59
N TRP A 228 -13.32 7.96 -13.19
CA TRP A 228 -13.21 9.40 -13.33
C TRP A 228 -14.35 9.95 -14.17
N THR A 229 -15.11 10.88 -13.60
CA THR A 229 -16.09 11.67 -14.36
C THR A 229 -15.55 13.08 -14.58
N PRO A 230 -15.53 13.57 -15.83
CA PRO A 230 -15.25 14.97 -16.12
C PRO A 230 -16.18 15.88 -15.32
N LEU A 231 -15.67 17.03 -14.86
CA LEU A 231 -16.53 18.11 -14.40
C LEU A 231 -17.49 18.44 -15.55
N ALA A 232 -18.80 18.33 -15.32
CA ALA A 232 -19.77 18.77 -16.32
C ALA A 232 -19.49 20.25 -16.60
N PRO A 233 -19.38 20.67 -17.88
CA PRO A 233 -19.42 22.09 -18.21
C PRO A 233 -20.72 22.64 -17.64
N GLU A 234 -20.64 23.73 -16.89
CA GLU A 234 -21.79 24.48 -16.42
C GLU A 234 -22.67 24.75 -17.65
N THR A 235 -23.78 24.02 -17.77
CA THR A 235 -24.70 24.20 -18.89
C THR A 235 -25.18 25.63 -18.84
N ALA A 236 -24.71 26.43 -19.79
CA ALA A 236 -25.20 27.77 -20.05
C ALA A 236 -26.73 27.73 -19.99
N GLN A 237 -27.32 28.39 -19.00
CA GLN A 237 -28.76 28.58 -18.95
C GLN A 237 -29.18 29.23 -20.27
N PRO A 238 -30.22 28.75 -20.95
CA PRO A 238 -30.74 29.46 -22.10
C PRO A 238 -31.24 30.82 -21.61
N ASN A 239 -30.66 31.90 -22.12
CA ASN A 239 -31.12 33.26 -21.87
C ASN A 239 -32.62 33.33 -22.22
N PRO A 240 -33.51 33.74 -21.30
CA PRO A 240 -34.95 33.83 -21.56
C PRO A 240 -35.36 34.93 -22.57
N GLU A 241 -34.41 35.66 -23.17
CA GLU A 241 -34.69 36.84 -24.00
C GLU A 241 -34.90 36.57 -25.51
N THR A 242 -34.85 35.31 -25.98
CA THR A 242 -35.03 35.01 -27.42
C THR A 242 -36.43 34.53 -27.82
N ALA A 243 -37.40 34.55 -26.91
CA ALA A 243 -38.78 34.11 -27.19
C ALA A 243 -39.75 35.23 -27.63
N THR A 244 -39.28 36.46 -27.83
CA THR A 244 -40.11 37.56 -28.36
C THR A 244 -39.34 38.33 -29.43
N ASN A 245 -39.51 37.90 -30.68
CA ASN A 245 -39.54 38.74 -31.89
C ASN A 245 -40.22 37.95 -33.01
#